data_AF-A0ABD4HMX9-F1
#
_entry.id   AF-A0ABD4HMX9-F1
#
_cell.length_a   1.000
_cell.length_b   1.000
_cell.length_c   1.000
_cell.angle_alpha   90.00
_cell.angle_beta   90.00
_cell.angle_gamma   90.00
#
_symmetry.space_group_name_H-M   'P 1'
#
loop_
_entity.id
_entity.type
_entity.pdbx_description
1 polymer ?
#
loop_
_entity_poly.entity_id
_entity_poly.type
_entity_poly.pdbx_seq_one_letter_code
_entity_poly.pdbx_strand_id
1 'polypeptide(L)'
;MGVNTFVYPYPVSVFIIQRLGISVEEFCELYGYRQSTVATWAYRNRSVKVLPCDFLYCLSLSSGWSMDKVYQDLLVLEEEYLKKIDPKKSKEWVD
;
A
#
# COMPACT_ATOMS: atom_id res chain seq x y z
N MET A 1 -22.08 -10.07 -2.03
CA MET A 1 -21.56 -8.75 -1.60
C MET A 1 -20.69 -8.22 -2.73
N GLY A 2 -20.95 -7.01 -3.22
CA GLY A 2 -20.10 -6.36 -4.23
C GLY A 2 -18.92 -5.72 -3.51
N VAL A 3 -17.71 -6.19 -3.79
CA VAL A 3 -16.48 -5.60 -3.25
C VAL A 3 -16.34 -4.20 -3.83
N ASN A 4 -16.29 -3.17 -2.98
CA ASN A 4 -16.09 -1.80 -3.44
C ASN A 4 -14.66 -1.69 -3.99
N THR A 5 -14.53 -1.69 -5.32
CA THR A 5 -13.25 -1.64 -6.05
C THR A 5 -12.72 -0.23 -6.25
N PHE A 6 -13.37 0.81 -5.68
CA PHE A 6 -12.86 2.17 -5.76
C PHE A 6 -11.72 2.36 -4.76
N VAL A 7 -10.55 1.84 -5.14
CA VAL A 7 -9.32 1.92 -4.36
C VAL A 7 -8.71 3.31 -4.58
N TYR A 8 -8.68 4.12 -3.53
CA TYR A 8 -7.74 5.24 -3.49
C TYR A 8 -6.35 4.64 -3.72
N PRO A 9 -5.58 5.05 -4.75
CA PRO A 9 -4.45 4.28 -5.27
C PRO A 9 -3.21 4.28 -4.36
N TYR A 10 -3.40 4.48 -3.06
CA TYR A 10 -2.35 4.47 -2.06
C TYR A 10 -1.65 3.10 -2.01
N PRO A 11 -0.31 3.05 -1.87
CA PRO A 11 0.48 1.83 -2.06
C PRO A 11 0.03 0.65 -1.22
N VAL A 12 -0.30 0.88 0.06
CA VAL A 12 -0.75 -0.17 0.99
C VAL A 12 -2.09 -0.76 0.53
N SER A 13 -3.04 0.09 0.11
CA SER A 13 -4.35 -0.36 -0.36
C SER A 13 -4.22 -1.19 -1.63
N VAL A 14 -3.37 -0.77 -2.55
CA VAL A 14 -3.09 -1.49 -3.80
C VAL A 14 -2.44 -2.84 -3.50
N PHE A 15 -1.44 -2.87 -2.61
CA PHE A 15 -0.79 -4.12 -2.23
C PHE A 15 -1.80 -5.12 -1.65
N ILE A 16 -2.61 -4.71 -0.67
CA ILE A 16 -3.59 -5.59 -0.03
C ILE A 16 -4.59 -6.13 -1.06
N ILE A 17 -5.15 -5.26 -1.90
CA ILE A 17 -6.22 -5.66 -2.82
C ILE A 17 -5.69 -6.46 -4.01
N GLN A 18 -4.58 -6.04 -4.62
CA GLN A 18 -4.08 -6.66 -5.85
C GLN A 18 -3.11 -7.80 -5.61
N ARG A 19 -2.32 -7.76 -4.53
CA ARG A 19 -1.33 -8.81 -4.22
C ARG A 19 -1.90 -9.87 -3.28
N LEU A 20 -2.65 -9.46 -2.26
CA LEU A 20 -3.23 -10.40 -1.29
C LEU A 20 -4.63 -10.89 -1.69
N GLY A 21 -5.33 -10.16 -2.57
CA GLY A 21 -6.65 -10.57 -3.05
C GLY A 21 -7.77 -10.43 -2.01
N ILE A 22 -7.55 -9.64 -0.96
CA ILE A 22 -8.52 -9.36 0.11
C ILE A 22 -8.74 -7.85 0.25
N SER A 23 -9.84 -7.45 0.89
CA SER A 23 -10.09 -6.05 1.21
C SER A 23 -9.17 -5.54 2.33
N VAL A 24 -9.00 -4.21 2.42
CA VAL A 24 -8.28 -3.57 3.52
C VAL A 24 -8.96 -3.82 4.87
N GLU A 25 -10.29 -3.94 4.87
CA GLU A 25 -11.10 -4.29 6.04
C GLU A 25 -10.76 -5.69 6.54
N GLU A 26 -10.84 -6.71 5.67
CA GLU A 26 -10.51 -8.09 6.02
C GLU A 26 -9.06 -8.22 6.52
N PHE A 27 -8.10 -7.53 5.88
CA PHE A 27 -6.71 -7.51 6.35
C PHE A 27 -6.59 -6.89 7.75
N CYS A 28 -7.29 -5.77 7.99
CA CYS A 28 -7.28 -5.11 9.28
C CYS A 28 -7.89 -5.99 10.38
N GLU A 29 -8.98 -6.69 10.10
CA GLU A 29 -9.60 -7.65 11.01
C GLU A 29 -8.67 -8.84 11.31
N LEU A 30 -8.02 -9.39 10.29
CA LEU A 30 -7.11 -10.53 10.42
C LEU A 30 -5.92 -10.26 11.35
N TYR A 31 -5.37 -9.04 11.32
CA TYR A 31 -4.19 -8.67 12.10
C TYR A 31 -4.46 -7.69 13.25
N GLY A 32 -5.72 -7.37 13.52
CA GLY A 32 -6.10 -6.49 14.64
C GLY A 32 -5.75 -5.01 14.44
N TYR A 33 -5.64 -4.53 13.20
CA TYR A 33 -5.45 -3.10 12.92
C TYR A 33 -6.79 -2.36 12.89
N ARG A 34 -6.78 -1.11 13.35
CA ARG A 34 -7.92 -0.20 13.13
C ARG A 34 -7.89 0.29 11.69
N GLN A 35 -8.98 0.08 10.94
CA GLN A 35 -9.12 0.60 9.57
C GLN A 35 -8.87 2.11 9.50
N SER A 36 -9.26 2.87 10.53
CA SER A 36 -9.01 4.32 10.61
C SER A 36 -7.53 4.70 10.65
N THR A 37 -6.67 3.84 11.21
CA THR A 37 -5.21 4.04 11.22
C THR A 37 -4.66 3.90 9.80
N VAL A 38 -5.02 2.83 9.09
CA VAL A 38 -4.59 2.59 7.71
C VAL A 38 -5.14 3.68 6.77
N ALA A 39 -6.40 4.06 6.94
CA ALA A 39 -7.02 5.16 6.19
C ALA A 39 -6.30 6.50 6.41
N THR A 40 -5.80 6.76 7.62
CA THR A 40 -5.04 7.98 7.93
C THR A 40 -3.71 8.04 7.17
N TRP A 41 -3.07 6.89 6.90
CA TRP A 41 -1.85 6.86 6.09
C TRP A 41 -2.11 7.28 4.66
N ALA A 42 -3.19 6.77 4.05
CA ALA A 42 -3.63 7.18 2.73
C ALA A 42 -4.03 8.66 2.69
N TYR A 43 -4.87 9.10 3.63
CA TYR A 43 -5.36 10.49 3.70
C TYR A 43 -4.22 11.51 3.85
N ARG A 44 -3.19 11.19 4.65
CA ARG A 44 -2.02 12.07 4.85
C ARG A 44 -0.91 11.84 3.84
N ASN A 45 -1.12 10.97 2.85
CA ASN A 45 -0.09 10.53 1.91
C ASN A 45 1.24 10.18 2.61
N ARG A 46 1.16 9.37 3.67
CA ARG A 46 2.36 8.99 4.42
C ARG A 46 3.25 8.11 3.57
N SER A 47 4.56 8.35 3.64
CA SER A 47 5.50 7.53 2.89
C SER A 47 5.56 6.09 3.40
N VAL A 48 5.80 5.14 2.49
CA VAL A 48 6.08 3.73 2.82
C VAL A 48 7.22 3.60 3.84
N LYS A 49 8.20 4.51 3.80
CA LYS A 49 9.35 4.55 4.72
C LYS A 49 8.97 4.73 6.20
N VAL A 50 7.80 5.28 6.48
CA VAL A 50 7.34 5.53 7.87
C VAL A 50 6.28 4.52 8.31
N LEU A 51 6.04 3.47 7.52
CA LEU A 51 5.12 2.41 7.92
C LEU A 51 5.71 1.63 9.10
N PRO A 52 4.86 1.21 10.06
CA PRO A 52 5.29 0.37 11.17
C PRO A 52 5.90 -0.97 10.68
N CYS A 53 6.96 -1.41 11.35
CA CYS A 53 7.67 -2.65 10.98
C CYS A 53 6.79 -3.90 11.18
N ASP A 54 5.99 -3.91 12.25
CA ASP A 54 4.97 -4.93 12.52
C ASP A 54 3.91 -5.00 11.41
N PHE A 55 3.53 -3.85 10.83
CA PHE A 55 2.61 -3.82 9.68
C PHE A 55 3.23 -4.48 8.44
N LEU A 56 4.49 -4.18 8.14
CA LEU A 56 5.24 -4.85 7.04
C LEU A 56 5.37 -6.35 7.28
N TYR A 57 5.55 -6.76 8.54
CA TYR A 57 5.56 -8.17 8.91
C TYR A 57 4.21 -8.84 8.65
N CYS A 58 3.08 -8.23 9.02
CA CYS A 58 1.74 -8.76 8.72
C CYS A 58 1.50 -8.93 7.20
N LEU A 59 1.93 -7.95 6.40
CA LEU A 59 1.87 -8.07 4.93
C LEU A 59 2.73 -9.23 4.41
N SER A 60 3.90 -9.44 5.00
CA SER A 60 4.80 -10.56 4.66
C SER A 60 4.16 -11.91 4.98
N LEU A 61 3.48 -12.02 6.13
CA LEU A 61 2.76 -13.22 6.52
C LEU A 61 1.60 -13.53 5.56
N SER A 62 0.82 -12.52 5.15
CA SER A 62 -0.28 -12.72 4.20
C SER A 62 0.18 -13.08 2.79
N SER A 63 1.27 -12.46 2.32
CA SER A 63 1.76 -12.66 0.94
C SER A 63 2.61 -13.92 0.79
N GLY A 64 3.15 -14.46 1.89
CA GLY A 64 4.19 -15.48 1.86
C GLY A 64 5.52 -14.95 1.30
N TRP A 65 5.69 -13.63 1.18
CA TRP A 65 6.93 -13.00 0.72
C TRP A 65 7.81 -12.61 1.91
N SER A 66 9.12 -12.45 1.68
CA SER A 66 9.99 -11.83 2.67
C SER A 66 9.59 -10.37 2.91
N MET A 67 9.83 -9.86 4.13
CA MET A 67 9.58 -8.45 4.45
C MET A 67 10.34 -7.49 3.51
N ASP A 68 11.55 -7.85 3.08
CA ASP A 68 12.31 -7.08 2.09
C ASP A 68 11.56 -6.99 0.76
N LYS A 69 11.08 -8.12 0.23
CA LYS A 69 10.33 -8.15 -1.03
C LYS A 69 9.02 -7.36 -0.93
N VAL A 70 8.31 -7.45 0.19
CA VAL A 70 7.11 -6.64 0.46
C VAL A 70 7.47 -5.15 0.44
N TYR A 71 8.54 -4.77 1.14
CA TYR A 71 8.97 -3.38 1.21
C TYR A 71 9.37 -2.83 -0.16
N GLN A 72 10.12 -3.60 -0.96
CA GLN A 72 10.46 -3.22 -2.34
C GLN A 72 9.23 -3.05 -3.24
N ASP A 73 8.26 -3.97 -3.18
CA ASP A 73 7.02 -3.82 -3.98
C ASP A 73 6.21 -2.59 -3.54
N LEU A 74 6.14 -2.31 -2.23
CA LEU A 74 5.49 -1.10 -1.72
C LEU A 74 6.19 0.19 -2.20
N LEU A 75 7.52 0.21 -2.30
CA LEU A 75 8.26 1.36 -2.86
C LEU A 75 7.93 1.57 -4.34
N VAL A 76 7.85 0.51 -5.13
CA VAL A 76 7.44 0.60 -6.55
C VAL A 76 6.02 1.15 -6.66
N LEU A 77 5.09 0.63 -5.86
CA LEU A 77 3.71 1.12 -5.81
C LEU A 77 3.62 2.59 -5.36
N GLU A 78 4.49 3.02 -4.44
CA GLU A 78 4.63 4.42 -4.02
C GLU A 78 5.09 5.32 -5.17
N GLU A 79 6.10 4.92 -5.92
CA GLU A 79 6.54 5.67 -7.10
C GLU A 79 5.44 5.80 -8.16
N GLU A 80 4.72 4.72 -8.44
CA GLU A 80 3.59 4.73 -9.37
C GLU A 80 2.46 5.65 -8.89
N TYR A 81 2.16 5.62 -7.59
CA TYR A 81 1.18 6.49 -6.97
C TYR A 81 1.60 7.97 -7.09
N LEU A 82 2.86 8.28 -6.75
CA LEU A 82 3.42 9.63 -6.83
C LEU A 82 3.38 10.18 -8.26
N LYS A 83 3.72 9.36 -9.27
CA LYS A 83 3.63 9.74 -10.70
C LYS A 83 2.21 10.10 -11.13
N LYS A 84 1.19 9.43 -10.56
CA LYS A 84 -0.23 9.70 -10.89
C LYS A 84 -0.76 10.97 -10.24
N ILE A 85 -0.30 11.30 -9.01
CA ILE A 85 -0.76 12.50 -8.30
C ILE A 85 -0.02 13.77 -8.69
N ASP A 86 1.23 13.66 -9.19
CA ASP A 86 2.02 14.79 -9.68
C ASP A 86 2.67 14.47 -11.03
N PRO A 87 1.91 14.59 -12.14
CA PRO A 87 2.43 14.29 -13.48
C PRO A 87 3.51 15.28 -13.96
N LYS A 88 3.79 16.38 -13.23
CA LYS A 88 4.81 17.36 -13.65
C LYS A 88 6.24 16.89 -13.42
N LYS A 89 6.47 15.85 -12.59
CA LYS A 89 7.81 15.28 -12.34
C LYS A 89 8.26 14.21 -13.34
N SER A 90 7.44 13.80 -14.31
CA SER A 90 7.83 12.78 -15.31
C SER A 90 8.55 13.32 -16.55
N LYS A 91 8.82 14.63 -16.61
CA LYS A 91 9.66 15.24 -17.65
C LYS A 91 11.04 15.56 -17.07
N GLU A 92 11.93 14.58 -17.09
CA GLU A 92 13.40 14.62 -16.92
C GLU A 92 13.78 13.19 -16.48
N TRP A 93 14.43 12.34 -17.28
CA TRP A 93 15.64 12.58 -18.06
C TRP A 93 15.59 11.76 -19.36
N VAL A 94 15.85 12.43 -20.48
CA VAL A 94 16.38 11.82 -21.70
C VAL A 94 17.81 12.32 -21.78
N ASP A 95 18.77 11.41 -21.64
CA ASP A 95 20.13 11.59 -22.17
C ASP A 95 20.36 10.46 -23.18
#